data_AF-A0A3Q4MDJ6-F1
#
_entry.id   AF-A0A3Q4MDJ6-F1
#
_cell.length_a   1.000
_cell.length_b   1.000
_cell.length_c   1.000
_cell.angle_alpha   90.00
_cell.angle_beta   90.00
_cell.angle_gamma   90.00
#
_symmetry.space_group_name_H-M   'P 1'
#
loop_
_entity.id
_entity.type
_entity.pdbx_description
1 polymer ?
#
loop_
_entity_poly.entity_id
_entity_poly.type
_entity_poly.pdbx_seq_one_letter_code
_entity_poly.pdbx_strand_id
1 'polypeptide(L)'
;MHQSVQEGPEVRPTVEEGPLTEQQLGLRQAEERLRRDYIYRLLKQSPEYPNYQYICKLCSVHIENIQGAHKHIKEKRHKKNTMEKQEENELRALPPPSTAQLWAVNAAVLETARQQGISEEDFEIRKTVVSRMEIIIQKHLTGCMM
;
A
#
# COMPACT_ATOMS: atom_id res chain seq x y z
N MET A 1 15.60 1.33 -14.63
CA MET A 1 16.29 0.08 -14.29
C MET A 1 15.64 -0.50 -13.04
N HIS A 2 14.52 -1.20 -13.19
CA HIS A 2 13.80 -1.80 -12.07
C HIS A 2 14.43 -3.16 -11.75
N GLN A 3 15.10 -3.27 -10.60
CA GLN A 3 15.61 -4.56 -10.14
C GLN A 3 14.45 -5.36 -9.58
N SER A 4 14.06 -6.38 -10.34
CA SER A 4 13.19 -7.47 -9.88
C SER A 4 13.92 -8.24 -8.77
N VAL A 5 13.41 -8.16 -7.54
CA VAL A 5 13.84 -9.05 -6.47
C VAL A 5 13.22 -10.42 -6.78
N GLN A 6 14.06 -11.36 -7.21
CA GLN A 6 13.67 -12.74 -7.42
C GLN A 6 13.32 -13.37 -6.06
N GLU A 7 12.06 -13.75 -5.90
CA GLU A 7 11.64 -14.65 -4.83
C GLU A 7 12.28 -16.02 -5.07
N GLY A 8 13.26 -16.37 -4.23
CA GLY A 8 13.87 -17.70 -4.22
C GLY A 8 12.86 -18.77 -3.78
N PRO A 9 13.10 -20.05 -4.13
CA PRO A 9 12.13 -21.11 -3.90
C PRO A 9 11.90 -21.30 -2.39
N GLU A 10 10.62 -21.27 -2.01
CA GLU A 10 10.16 -21.56 -0.65
C GLU A 10 10.52 -23.02 -0.33
N VAL A 11 11.65 -23.22 0.37
CA VAL A 11 12.05 -24.54 0.83
C VAL A 11 11.05 -24.99 1.89
N ARG A 12 10.07 -25.79 1.46
CA ARG A 12 9.22 -26.56 2.37
C ARG A 12 10.13 -27.48 3.18
N PRO A 13 10.20 -27.35 4.51
CA PRO A 13 10.89 -28.34 5.32
C PRO A 13 10.04 -29.61 5.27
N THR A 14 10.64 -30.71 4.83
CA THR A 14 10.13 -32.06 5.04
C THR A 14 10.08 -32.30 6.54
N VAL A 15 8.91 -32.08 7.14
CA VAL A 15 8.63 -32.46 8.53
C VAL A 15 8.52 -33.98 8.53
N GLU A 16 9.43 -34.65 9.25
CA GLU A 16 9.32 -36.08 9.50
C GLU A 16 7.96 -36.38 10.14
N GLU A 17 7.13 -37.15 9.42
CA GLU A 17 5.79 -37.56 9.85
C GLU A 17 5.88 -38.75 10.81
N GLY A 18 6.37 -38.50 12.03
CA GLY A 18 6.12 -39.39 13.17
C GLY A 18 4.72 -39.13 13.77
N PRO A 19 4.12 -40.10 14.49
CA PRO A 19 2.84 -39.88 15.17
C PRO A 19 2.99 -38.77 16.21
N LEU A 20 2.34 -37.63 15.94
CA LEU A 20 2.36 -36.45 16.81
C LEU A 20 1.57 -36.72 18.08
N THR A 21 2.07 -36.25 19.22
CA THR A 21 1.33 -36.30 20.48
C THR A 21 0.14 -35.33 20.45
N GLU A 22 -0.93 -35.58 21.23
CA GLU A 22 -2.13 -34.71 21.29
C GLU A 22 -1.77 -33.24 21.56
N GLN A 23 -0.74 -33.00 22.37
CA GLN A 23 -0.25 -31.67 22.70
C GLN A 23 0.43 -30.97 21.50
N GLN A 24 1.15 -31.71 20.66
CA GLN A 24 1.72 -31.18 19.41
C GLN A 24 0.64 -30.90 18.37
N LEU A 25 -0.41 -31.72 18.31
CA LEU A 25 -1.57 -31.49 17.45
C LEU A 25 -2.31 -30.19 17.85
N GLY A 26 -2.53 -29.97 19.15
CA GLY A 26 -3.14 -28.74 19.65
C GLY A 26 -2.33 -27.47 19.31
N LEU A 27 -1.00 -27.55 19.41
CA LEU A 27 -0.12 -26.43 19.01
C LEU A 27 -0.20 -26.13 17.51
N ARG A 28 -0.16 -27.16 16.65
CA ARG A 28 -0.29 -26.97 15.19
C ARG A 28 -1.61 -26.27 14.81
N GLN A 29 -2.71 -26.69 15.42
CA GLN A 29 -4.01 -26.06 15.19
C GLN A 29 -4.04 -24.59 15.64
N ALA A 30 -3.41 -24.27 16.76
CA ALA A 30 -3.31 -22.88 17.22
C ALA A 30 -2.49 -22.04 16.25
N GLU A 31 -1.37 -22.55 15.74
CA GLU A 31 -0.53 -21.86 14.76
C GLU A 31 -1.25 -21.64 13.43
N GLU A 32 -2.04 -22.60 12.96
CA GLU A 32 -2.87 -22.43 11.76
C GLU A 32 -3.91 -21.32 11.91
N ARG A 33 -4.48 -21.14 13.11
CA ARG A 33 -5.37 -20.01 13.39
C ARG A 33 -4.60 -18.69 13.35
N LEU A 34 -3.44 -18.62 14.00
CA LEU A 34 -2.59 -17.43 13.99
C LEU A 34 -2.13 -17.01 12.58
N ARG A 35 -1.91 -17.97 11.67
CA ARG A 35 -1.57 -17.68 10.27
C ARG A 35 -2.65 -16.88 9.53
N ARG A 36 -3.93 -17.06 9.89
CA ARG A 36 -5.05 -16.29 9.31
C ARG A 36 -4.97 -14.80 9.70
N ASP A 37 -4.36 -14.51 10.83
CA ASP A 37 -4.06 -13.16 11.32
C ASP A 37 -2.63 -12.72 10.97
N TYR A 38 -1.99 -13.33 9.96
CA TYR A 38 -0.63 -12.99 9.51
C TYR A 38 0.46 -13.13 10.57
N ILE A 39 0.25 -14.01 11.57
CA ILE A 39 1.23 -14.33 12.61
C ILE A 39 1.83 -15.70 12.33
N TYR A 40 3.17 -15.75 12.28
CA TYR A 40 3.92 -16.94 11.88
C TYR A 40 4.96 -17.30 12.93
N ARG A 41 5.20 -18.60 13.11
CA ARG A 41 6.29 -19.08 13.95
C ARG A 41 7.63 -18.73 13.30
N LEU A 42 8.57 -18.25 14.10
CA LEU A 42 9.94 -18.02 13.68
C LEU A 42 10.65 -19.37 13.50
N LEU A 43 11.24 -19.60 12.32
CA LEU A 43 11.99 -20.82 12.02
C LEU A 43 13.38 -20.83 12.66
N LYS A 44 13.96 -19.64 12.88
CA LYS A 44 15.23 -19.43 13.58
C LYS A 44 15.01 -18.38 14.66
N GLN A 45 15.41 -18.68 15.90
CA GLN A 45 15.41 -17.68 16.96
C GLN A 45 16.50 -16.66 16.69
N SER A 46 16.16 -15.38 16.85
CA SER A 46 17.16 -14.31 16.78
C SER A 46 17.99 -14.34 18.06
N PRO A 47 19.34 -14.26 17.98
CA PRO A 47 20.19 -14.10 19.15
C PRO A 47 19.85 -12.83 19.97
N GLU A 48 19.35 -11.79 19.30
CA GLU A 48 18.95 -10.51 19.90
C GLU A 48 17.59 -10.60 20.61
N TYR A 49 16.75 -11.56 20.21
CA TYR A 49 15.38 -11.73 20.68
C TYR A 49 15.06 -13.22 20.98
N PRO A 50 15.80 -13.87 21.90
CA PRO A 50 15.75 -15.31 22.11
C PRO A 50 14.39 -15.80 22.65
N ASN A 51 13.63 -14.93 23.32
CA ASN A 51 12.35 -15.26 23.93
C ASN A 51 11.16 -15.16 22.97
N TYR A 52 11.37 -14.65 21.75
CA TYR A 52 10.30 -14.45 20.78
C TYR A 52 10.16 -15.66 19.86
N GLN A 53 8.94 -16.20 19.77
CA GLN A 53 8.65 -17.42 19.01
C GLN A 53 7.85 -17.15 17.74
N TYR A 54 7.17 -16.01 17.66
CA TYR A 54 6.28 -15.64 16.58
C TYR A 54 6.59 -14.24 16.05
N ILE A 55 6.18 -13.98 14.82
CA ILE A 55 6.22 -12.66 14.20
C ILE A 55 4.89 -12.37 13.50
N CYS A 56 4.31 -11.21 13.77
CA CYS A 56 3.24 -10.68 12.96
C CYS A 56 3.86 -9.99 11.74
N LYS A 57 3.71 -10.58 10.54
CA LYS A 57 4.22 -9.97 9.30
C LYS A 57 3.44 -8.73 8.88
N LEU A 58 2.18 -8.63 9.30
CA LEU A 58 1.34 -7.48 9.02
C LEU A 58 1.74 -6.23 9.82
N CYS A 59 2.21 -6.42 11.05
CA CYS A 59 2.61 -5.32 11.94
C CYS A 59 4.13 -5.17 12.07
N SER A 60 4.92 -6.13 11.59
CA SER A 60 6.36 -6.26 11.82
C SER A 60 6.71 -6.27 13.32
N VAL A 61 5.97 -7.06 14.11
CA VAL A 61 6.13 -7.16 15.58
C VAL A 61 6.49 -8.59 15.97
N HIS A 62 7.51 -8.74 16.82
CA HIS A 62 7.88 -10.01 17.44
C HIS A 62 6.98 -10.32 18.64
N ILE A 63 6.58 -11.58 18.79
CA ILE A 63 5.62 -12.04 19.80
C ILE A 63 6.17 -13.27 20.53
N GLU A 64 6.14 -13.25 21.86
CA GLU A 64 6.77 -14.27 22.71
C GLU A 64 6.08 -15.64 22.63
N ASN A 65 4.75 -15.67 22.62
CA ASN A 65 3.98 -16.91 22.68
C ASN A 65 2.56 -16.72 22.10
N ILE A 66 1.78 -17.81 22.05
CA ILE A 66 0.42 -17.85 21.50
C ILE A 66 -0.54 -16.89 22.24
N GLN A 67 -0.43 -16.76 23.57
CA GLN A 67 -1.28 -15.84 24.34
C GLN A 67 -0.97 -14.38 23.98
N GLY A 68 0.31 -14.05 23.84
CA GLY A 68 0.76 -12.75 23.33
C GLY A 68 0.23 -12.47 21.92
N ALA A 69 0.16 -13.50 21.06
CA ALA A 69 -0.40 -13.36 19.71
C ALA A 69 -1.89 -13.03 19.75
N HIS A 70 -2.68 -13.73 20.58
CA HIS A 70 -4.09 -13.41 20.75
C HIS A 70 -4.35 -12.03 21.37
N LYS A 71 -3.46 -11.55 22.26
CA LYS A 71 -3.51 -10.18 22.76
C LYS A 71 -3.24 -9.18 21.63
N HIS A 72 -2.18 -9.41 20.85
CA HIS A 72 -1.79 -8.57 19.72
C HIS A 72 -2.90 -8.43 18.66
N ILE A 73 -3.56 -9.52 18.30
CA ILE A 73 -4.69 -9.52 17.33
C ILE A 73 -5.81 -8.55 17.76
N LYS A 74 -6.02 -8.38 19.07
CA LYS A 74 -7.07 -7.50 19.60
C LYS A 74 -6.63 -6.03 19.66
N GLU A 75 -5.35 -5.72 19.49
CA GLU A 75 -4.82 -4.36 19.55
C GLU A 75 -5.31 -3.51 18.37
N LYS A 76 -5.46 -2.20 18.61
CA LYS A 76 -5.94 -1.26 17.59
C LYS A 76 -5.07 -1.27 16.32
N ARG A 77 -3.74 -1.37 16.49
CA ARG A 77 -2.79 -1.38 15.38
C ARG A 77 -3.02 -2.58 14.46
N HIS A 78 -3.15 -3.78 15.02
CA HIS A 78 -3.38 -4.98 14.22
C HIS A 78 -4.69 -4.90 13.45
N LYS A 79 -5.78 -4.53 14.13
CA LYS A 79 -7.10 -4.34 13.50
C LYS A 79 -7.07 -3.33 12.35
N LYS A 80 -6.38 -2.19 12.55
CA LYS A 80 -6.21 -1.18 11.52
C LYS A 80 -5.47 -1.76 10.31
N ASN A 81 -4.32 -2.39 10.52
CA ASN A 81 -3.54 -2.95 9.43
C ASN A 81 -4.29 -4.08 8.70
N THR A 82 -5.10 -4.88 9.40
CA THR A 82 -5.91 -5.95 8.76
C THR A 82 -6.95 -5.34 7.83
N MET A 83 -7.61 -4.27 8.26
CA MET A 83 -8.57 -3.53 7.44
C MET A 83 -7.87 -2.90 6.22
N GLU A 84 -6.76 -2.21 6.40
CA GLU A 84 -5.97 -1.63 5.30
C GLU A 84 -5.46 -2.71 4.33
N LYS A 85 -5.06 -3.89 4.84
CA LYS A 85 -4.64 -5.01 4.00
C LYS A 85 -5.79 -5.59 3.19
N GLN A 86 -6.98 -5.67 3.78
CA GLN A 86 -8.18 -6.10 3.08
C GLN A 86 -8.55 -5.12 1.95
N GLU A 87 -8.55 -3.82 2.23
CA GLU A 87 -8.78 -2.77 1.23
C GLU A 87 -7.73 -2.83 0.10
N GLU A 88 -6.45 -3.01 0.42
CA GLU A 88 -5.38 -3.19 -0.57
C GLU A 88 -5.63 -4.42 -1.46
N ASN A 89 -6.03 -5.54 -0.86
CA ASN A 89 -6.31 -6.77 -1.59
C ASN A 89 -7.53 -6.61 -2.51
N GLU A 90 -8.57 -5.92 -2.05
CA GLU A 90 -9.76 -5.60 -2.86
C GLU A 90 -9.40 -4.72 -4.05
N LEU A 91 -8.58 -3.69 -3.84
CA LEU A 91 -8.09 -2.82 -4.92
C LEU A 91 -7.23 -3.58 -5.94
N ARG A 92 -6.35 -4.48 -5.47
CA ARG A 92 -5.53 -5.33 -6.35
C ARG A 92 -6.34 -6.38 -7.10
N ALA A 93 -7.47 -6.83 -6.54
CA ALA A 93 -8.36 -7.81 -7.14
C ALA A 93 -9.39 -7.20 -8.11
N LEU A 94 -9.38 -5.87 -8.29
CA LEU A 94 -10.26 -5.22 -9.26
C LEU A 94 -10.06 -5.81 -10.67
N PRO A 95 -11.14 -6.16 -11.37
CA PRO A 95 -11.03 -6.65 -12.73
C PRO A 95 -10.55 -5.54 -13.66
N PRO A 96 -9.93 -5.88 -14.82
CA PRO A 96 -9.64 -4.91 -15.85
C PRO A 96 -10.91 -4.13 -16.26
N PRO A 97 -10.82 -2.82 -16.52
CA PRO A 97 -11.97 -2.03 -16.93
C PRO A 97 -12.43 -2.46 -18.34
N SER A 98 -13.74 -2.40 -18.56
CA SER A 98 -14.33 -2.59 -19.89
C SER A 98 -14.02 -1.41 -20.83
N THR A 99 -14.09 -1.66 -22.13
CA THR A 99 -13.95 -0.62 -23.16
C THR A 99 -14.90 0.56 -22.94
N ALA A 100 -16.16 0.29 -22.57
CA ALA A 100 -17.14 1.34 -22.30
C ALA A 100 -16.74 2.22 -21.10
N GLN A 101 -16.21 1.63 -20.03
CA GLN A 101 -15.72 2.38 -18.87
C GLN A 101 -14.51 3.25 -19.22
N LEU A 102 -13.56 2.71 -20.00
CA LEU A 102 -12.39 3.48 -20.47
C LEU A 102 -12.83 4.69 -21.31
N TRP A 103 -13.77 4.50 -22.24
CA TRP A 103 -14.33 5.59 -23.04
C TRP A 103 -15.05 6.63 -22.19
N ALA A 104 -15.85 6.21 -21.22
CA ALA A 104 -16.56 7.13 -20.33
C ALA A 104 -15.58 7.98 -19.51
N VAL A 105 -14.53 7.37 -18.94
CA VAL A 105 -13.48 8.10 -18.21
C VAL A 105 -12.74 9.06 -19.13
N ASN A 106 -12.33 8.62 -20.33
CA ASN A 106 -11.65 9.47 -21.29
C ASN A 106 -12.51 10.67 -21.71
N ALA A 107 -13.79 10.44 -22.03
CA ALA A 107 -14.73 11.51 -22.37
C ALA A 107 -14.91 12.49 -21.21
N ALA A 108 -15.06 11.99 -19.98
CA ALA A 108 -15.20 12.84 -18.79
C ALA A 108 -13.96 13.71 -18.53
N VAL A 109 -12.75 13.14 -18.69
CA VAL A 109 -11.50 13.89 -18.54
C VAL A 109 -11.38 14.98 -19.61
N LEU A 110 -11.62 14.63 -20.88
CA LEU A 110 -11.54 15.59 -21.99
C LEU A 110 -12.57 16.70 -21.86
N GLU A 111 -13.80 16.37 -21.49
CA GLU A 111 -14.86 17.36 -21.31
C GLU A 111 -14.57 18.29 -20.11
N THR A 112 -14.04 17.75 -19.01
CA THR A 112 -13.60 18.56 -17.87
C THR A 112 -12.49 19.52 -18.28
N ALA A 113 -11.49 19.04 -19.03
CA ALA A 113 -10.41 19.87 -19.54
C ALA A 113 -10.93 20.95 -20.51
N ARG A 114 -11.91 20.62 -21.35
CA ARG A 114 -12.53 21.59 -22.27
C ARG A 114 -13.33 22.66 -21.54
N GLN A 115 -14.06 22.31 -20.49
CA GLN A 115 -14.93 23.24 -19.77
C GLN A 115 -14.19 24.10 -18.76
N GLN A 116 -13.17 23.54 -18.10
CA GLN A 116 -12.49 24.17 -16.96
C GLN A 116 -11.02 24.50 -17.24
N GLY A 117 -10.49 24.03 -18.36
CA GLY A 117 -9.11 24.30 -18.78
C GLY A 117 -8.95 25.69 -19.38
N ILE A 118 -7.69 26.05 -19.63
CA ILE A 118 -7.32 27.28 -20.33
C ILE A 118 -7.31 26.94 -21.82
N SER A 119 -8.22 27.53 -22.58
CA SER A 119 -8.18 27.46 -24.03
C SER A 119 -7.05 28.34 -24.59
N GLU A 120 -6.71 28.16 -25.86
CA GLU A 120 -5.78 29.06 -26.57
C GLU A 120 -6.29 30.51 -26.56
N GLU A 121 -7.61 30.71 -26.65
CA GLU A 121 -8.22 32.04 -26.53
C GLU A 121 -8.02 32.62 -25.13
N ASP A 122 -8.26 31.85 -24.07
CA ASP A 122 -8.00 32.28 -22.71
C ASP A 122 -6.52 32.63 -22.50
N PHE A 123 -5.62 31.87 -23.13
CA PHE A 123 -4.19 32.12 -23.07
C PHE A 123 -3.82 33.45 -23.74
N GLU A 124 -4.31 33.71 -24.94
CA GLU A 124 -4.03 34.98 -25.65
C GLU A 124 -4.67 36.19 -24.95
N ILE A 125 -5.84 36.04 -24.33
CA ILE A 125 -6.43 37.06 -23.46
C ILE A 125 -5.49 37.36 -22.28
N ARG A 126 -5.00 36.33 -21.58
CA ARG A 126 -4.08 36.49 -20.46
C ARG A 126 -2.77 37.15 -20.88
N LYS A 127 -2.21 36.76 -22.02
CA LYS A 127 -1.02 37.37 -22.60
C LYS A 127 -1.23 38.85 -22.91
N THR A 128 -2.38 39.21 -23.48
CA THR A 128 -2.76 40.61 -23.72
C THR A 128 -2.84 41.40 -22.41
N VAL A 129 -3.37 40.80 -21.35
CA VAL A 129 -3.40 41.41 -20.01
C VAL A 129 -1.98 41.65 -19.50
N VAL A 130 -1.08 40.66 -19.61
CA VAL A 130 0.33 40.81 -19.20
C VAL A 130 1.01 41.95 -19.95
N SER A 131 0.89 42.00 -21.28
CA SER A 131 1.46 43.08 -22.08
C SER A 131 0.93 44.47 -21.69
N ARG A 132 -0.37 44.58 -21.37
CA ARG A 132 -0.94 45.85 -20.89
C ARG A 132 -0.42 46.23 -19.50
N MET A 133 -0.29 45.25 -18.60
CA MET A 133 0.27 45.47 -17.28
C MET A 133 1.72 45.93 -17.34
N GLU A 134 2.52 45.30 -18.21
CA GLU A 134 3.91 45.66 -18.43
C GLU A 134 4.05 47.13 -18.87
N ILE A 135 3.23 47.58 -19.83
CA ILE A 135 3.20 48.99 -20.27
C ILE A 135 2.89 49.95 -19.09
N ILE A 136 1.98 49.57 -18.19
CA ILE A 136 1.63 50.40 -17.02
C ILE A 136 2.79 50.46 -16.03
N ILE A 137 3.42 49.32 -15.76
CA ILE A 137 4.54 49.20 -14.81
C ILE A 137 5.75 49.99 -15.31
N GLN A 138 6.11 49.84 -16.59
CA GLN A 138 7.26 50.52 -17.19
C GLN A 138 7.18 52.05 -17.12
N LYS A 139 5.98 52.64 -17.05
CA LYS A 139 5.81 54.09 -16.86
C LYS A 139 6.30 54.58 -15.50
N HIS A 140 6.28 53.72 -14.48
CA HIS A 140 6.66 54.05 -13.11
C HIS A 140 7.98 53.41 -12.69
N LEU A 141 8.36 52.29 -13.31
CA LEU A 141 9.53 51.48 -12.99
C LEU A 141 10.25 51.05 -14.27
N THR A 142 11.07 51.95 -14.82
CA THR A 142 11.82 51.72 -16.06
C THR A 142 12.79 50.53 -15.92
N GLY A 143 12.72 49.56 -16.84
CA GLY A 143 13.60 48.38 -16.86
C GLY A 143 13.04 47.12 -16.21
N CYS A 144 11.85 47.17 -15.60
CA CYS A 144 11.13 45.96 -15.18
C CYS A 144 10.43 45.30 -16.39
N MET A 145 10.57 43.98 -16.52
CA MET A 145 9.89 43.13 -17.53
C MET A 145 9.08 42.05 -16.81
N MET A 146 7.96 41.63 -17.41
CA MET A 146 7.08 40.58 -16.88
C MET A 146 6.90 39.43 -17.86
#